data_AF-A0A924DQP6-F1
#
_entry.id   AF-A0A924DQP6-F1
#
_cell.length_a   1.000
_cell.length_b   1.000
_cell.length_c   1.000
_cell.angle_alpha   90.00
_cell.angle_beta   90.00
_cell.angle_gamma   90.00
#
_symmetry.space_group_name_H-M   'P 1'
#
loop_
_entity.id
_entity.type
_entity.pdbx_description
1 polymer ?
#
loop_
_entity_poly.entity_id
_entity_poly.type
_entity_poly.pdbx_seq_one_letter_code
_entity_poly.pdbx_strand_id
1 'polypeptide(L)'
;MEGNVVAVAITNLEEVLSYKNDDIIHRFAEEFNLTLVDSEAIFTEMKKWLWLCAIQSFQNSRSKRPTYPLTLFHEMFVVDLMWHTFILFTHDYAKFCDRYFGTFVHHVPRSSRVLPLALEEQSARIRNTYEYIYDNLGEETLLSWCETLPRKFAELSKH
;
A
#
# COMPACT_ATOMS: atom_id res chain seq x y z
N MET A 1 18.98 24.91 21.20
CA MET A 1 17.76 24.15 21.55
C MET A 1 17.77 22.89 20.71
N GLU A 2 18.41 21.84 21.24
CA GLU A 2 18.46 20.54 20.59
C GLU A 2 17.09 19.88 20.79
N GLY A 3 16.26 19.95 19.75
CA GLY A 3 15.02 19.19 19.68
C GLY A 3 15.39 17.72 19.63
N ASN A 4 15.10 17.01 20.72
CA ASN A 4 15.19 15.57 20.80
C ASN A 4 14.31 14.97 19.69
N VAL A 5 14.93 14.53 18.60
CA VAL A 5 14.21 13.83 17.52
C VAL A 5 13.88 12.46 18.08
N VAL A 6 12.71 12.35 18.71
CA VAL A 6 12.16 11.04 19.09
C VAL A 6 12.06 10.26 17.78
N ALA A 7 12.85 9.20 17.66
CA ALA A 7 12.74 8.28 16.54
C ALA A 7 11.31 7.72 16.57
N VAL A 8 10.44 8.22 15.69
CA VAL A 8 9.09 7.69 15.55
C VAL A 8 9.25 6.25 15.08
N ALA A 9 9.01 5.30 15.98
CA ALA A 9 8.87 3.91 15.62
C ALA A 9 7.58 3.79 14.81
N ILE A 10 7.63 3.09 13.68
CA ILE A 10 6.41 2.76 12.93
C ILE A 10 5.45 2.04 13.87
N THR A 11 4.21 2.51 13.93
CA THR A 11 3.18 1.91 14.78
C THR A 11 2.91 0.47 14.36
N ASN A 12 2.44 -0.35 15.28
CA ASN A 12 2.04 -1.73 14.96
C ASN A 12 0.85 -1.73 13.97
N LEU A 13 0.66 -2.85 13.28
CA LEU A 13 -0.36 -2.96 12.24
C LEU A 13 -1.78 -2.74 12.79
N GLU A 14 -2.09 -3.21 13.99
CA GLU A 14 -3.42 -3.06 14.59
C GLU A 14 -3.82 -1.58 14.75
N GLU A 15 -2.89 -0.74 15.21
CA GLU A 15 -3.11 0.71 15.32
C GLU A 15 -3.35 1.35 13.95
N VAL A 16 -2.61 0.95 12.92
CA VAL A 16 -2.84 1.44 11.55
C VAL A 16 -4.23 1.05 11.07
N LEU A 17 -4.62 -0.22 11.29
CA LEU A 17 -5.93 -0.72 10.88
C LEU A 17 -7.09 -0.06 11.62
N SER A 18 -6.86 0.48 12.82
CA SER A 18 -7.87 1.26 13.57
C SER A 18 -8.24 2.60 12.93
N TYR A 19 -7.43 3.13 12.01
CA TYR A 19 -7.74 4.39 11.32
C TYR A 19 -9.03 4.29 10.50
N LYS A 20 -9.91 5.28 10.68
CA LYS A 20 -11.20 5.41 9.99
C LYS A 20 -11.30 6.77 9.31
N ASN A 21 -11.93 6.78 8.15
CA ASN A 21 -12.25 7.99 7.41
C ASN A 21 -13.39 7.67 6.43
N ASP A 22 -14.60 8.07 6.80
CA ASP A 22 -15.81 7.75 6.03
C ASP A 22 -15.82 8.46 4.69
N ASP A 23 -15.23 9.66 4.58
CA ASP A 23 -15.18 10.43 3.33
C ASP A 23 -14.41 9.69 2.23
N ILE A 24 -13.32 9.01 2.59
CA ILE A 24 -12.56 8.17 1.64
C ILE A 24 -13.40 6.99 1.18
N ILE A 25 -14.08 6.32 2.11
CA ILE A 25 -14.91 5.14 1.83
C ILE A 25 -16.08 5.52 0.93
N HIS A 26 -16.77 6.61 1.24
CA HIS A 26 -17.85 7.16 0.42
C HIS A 26 -17.36 7.56 -0.97
N ARG A 27 -16.23 8.27 -1.05
CA ARG A 27 -15.64 8.66 -2.34
C ARG A 27 -15.30 7.46 -3.21
N PHE A 28 -14.68 6.42 -2.64
CA PHE A 28 -14.33 5.21 -3.37
C PHE A 28 -15.58 4.45 -3.82
N ALA A 29 -16.57 4.30 -2.93
CA ALA A 29 -17.83 3.63 -3.24
C ALA A 29 -18.59 4.31 -4.39
N GLU A 30 -18.65 5.64 -4.38
CA GLU A 30 -19.28 6.44 -5.45
C GLU A 30 -18.53 6.33 -6.77
N GLU A 31 -17.20 6.45 -6.75
CA GLU A 31 -16.36 6.45 -7.95
C GLU A 31 -16.41 5.09 -8.69
N PHE A 32 -16.42 3.99 -7.93
CA PHE A 32 -16.36 2.64 -8.47
C PHE A 32 -17.70 1.87 -8.40
N ASN A 33 -18.79 2.52 -7.96
CA ASN A 33 -20.11 1.94 -7.78
C ASN A 33 -20.11 0.65 -6.93
N LEU A 34 -19.47 0.72 -5.76
CA LEU A 34 -19.35 -0.39 -4.81
C LEU A 34 -20.19 -0.14 -3.54
N THR A 35 -20.37 -1.18 -2.73
CA THR A 35 -20.93 -1.02 -1.40
C THR A 35 -19.94 -0.36 -0.44
N LEU A 36 -20.42 0.32 0.60
CA LEU A 36 -19.56 0.84 1.67
C LEU A 36 -18.80 -0.28 2.39
N VAL A 37 -19.42 -1.46 2.53
CA VAL A 37 -18.80 -2.64 3.15
C VAL A 37 -17.60 -3.12 2.34
N ASP A 38 -17.75 -3.24 1.03
CA ASP A 38 -16.65 -3.62 0.14
C ASP A 38 -15.55 -2.56 0.13
N SER A 39 -15.93 -1.28 0.11
CA SER A 39 -14.99 -0.16 0.11
C SER A 39 -14.17 -0.08 1.41
N GLU A 40 -14.80 -0.31 2.57
CA GLU A 40 -14.09 -0.42 3.86
C GLU A 40 -13.15 -1.63 3.90
N ALA A 41 -13.57 -2.77 3.32
CA ALA A 41 -12.71 -3.95 3.25
C ALA A 41 -11.46 -3.67 2.39
N ILE A 42 -11.62 -3.03 1.22
CA ILE A 42 -10.49 -2.63 0.37
C ILE A 42 -9.62 -1.58 1.07
N PHE A 43 -10.21 -0.63 1.80
CA PHE A 43 -9.48 0.36 2.58
C PHE A 43 -8.61 -0.29 3.67
N THR A 44 -9.12 -1.34 4.30
CA THR A 44 -8.37 -2.15 5.27
C THR A 44 -7.15 -2.80 4.62
N GLU A 45 -7.32 -3.41 3.45
CA GLU A 45 -6.22 -4.03 2.71
C GLU A 45 -5.17 -3.01 2.24
N MET A 46 -5.61 -1.84 1.78
CA MET A 46 -4.70 -0.75 1.39
C MET A 46 -3.89 -0.21 2.58
N LYS A 47 -4.47 -0.10 3.78
CA LYS A 47 -3.73 0.28 5.00
C LYS A 47 -2.61 -0.71 5.32
N LYS A 48 -2.83 -2.02 5.13
CA LYS A 48 -1.78 -3.04 5.28
C LYS A 48 -0.65 -2.83 4.26
N TRP A 49 -0.98 -2.49 3.01
CA TRP A 49 0.02 -2.16 1.99
C TRP A 49 0.89 -0.96 2.38
N LEU A 50 0.28 0.14 2.83
CA LEU A 50 1.03 1.32 3.29
C LEU A 50 1.95 1.00 4.47
N TRP A 51 1.48 0.16 5.40
CA TRP A 51 2.30 -0.32 6.50
C TRP A 51 3.51 -1.11 6.02
N LEU A 52 3.37 -2.01 5.03
CA LEU A 52 4.50 -2.72 4.42
C LEU A 52 5.53 -1.77 3.80
N CYS A 53 5.08 -0.77 3.04
CA CYS A 53 5.96 0.24 2.47
C CYS A 53 6.74 0.99 3.56
N ALA A 54 6.06 1.38 4.64
CA ALA A 54 6.68 2.06 5.77
C ALA A 54 7.74 1.17 6.44
N ILE A 55 7.40 -0.07 6.80
CA ILE A 55 8.35 -0.95 7.52
C ILE A 55 9.55 -1.30 6.67
N GLN A 56 9.39 -1.51 5.35
CA GLN A 56 10.50 -1.77 4.45
C GLN A 56 11.44 -0.56 4.39
N SER A 57 10.88 0.65 4.26
CA SER A 57 11.65 1.89 4.25
C SER A 57 12.46 2.06 5.54
N PHE A 58 11.85 1.80 6.70
CA PHE A 58 12.52 1.87 8.00
C PHE A 58 13.61 0.81 8.16
N GLN A 59 13.37 -0.42 7.72
CA GLN A 59 14.38 -1.49 7.72
C GLN A 59 15.56 -1.14 6.80
N ASN A 60 15.28 -0.64 5.59
CA ASN A 60 16.30 -0.23 4.63
C ASN A 60 17.14 0.95 5.16
N SER A 61 16.57 1.85 5.96
CA SER A 61 17.33 2.94 6.61
C SER A 61 18.34 2.44 7.66
N ARG A 62 18.14 1.24 8.21
CA ARG A 62 18.98 0.63 9.26
C ARG A 62 19.90 -0.48 8.74
N SER A 63 19.64 -1.00 7.56
CA SER A 63 20.39 -2.09 6.94
C SER A 63 21.34 -1.57 5.87
N LYS A 64 22.55 -2.15 5.79
CA LYS A 64 23.48 -1.91 4.67
C LYS A 64 23.10 -2.69 3.40
N ARG A 65 22.06 -3.52 3.45
CA ARG A 65 21.55 -4.29 2.31
C ARG A 65 20.24 -3.66 1.85
N PRO A 66 20.26 -2.79 0.82
CA PRO A 66 19.03 -2.28 0.24
C PRO A 66 18.25 -3.45 -0.38
N THR A 67 16.97 -3.56 -0.02
CA THR A 67 16.03 -4.46 -0.69
C THR A 67 15.41 -3.77 -1.91
N TYR A 68 14.87 -4.55 -2.83
CA TYR A 68 14.09 -3.96 -3.93
C TYR A 68 12.86 -3.24 -3.38
N PRO A 69 12.55 -2.02 -3.85
CA PRO A 69 11.34 -1.33 -3.45
C PRO A 69 10.11 -2.19 -3.74
N LEU A 70 9.21 -2.28 -2.75
CA LEU A 70 7.91 -2.91 -2.97
C LEU A 70 7.19 -2.23 -4.13
N THR A 71 6.55 -3.03 -4.96
CA THR A 71 5.87 -2.58 -6.17
C THR A 71 4.48 -3.19 -6.22
N LEU A 72 3.45 -2.37 -6.41
CA LEU A 72 2.14 -2.89 -6.78
C LEU A 72 2.19 -3.36 -8.24
N PHE A 73 1.93 -4.65 -8.44
CA PHE A 73 1.81 -5.22 -9.79
C PHE A 73 0.38 -5.12 -10.30
N HIS A 74 0.19 -5.40 -11.58
CA HIS A 74 -1.12 -5.24 -12.23
C HIS A 74 -2.19 -6.10 -11.55
N GLU A 75 -1.79 -7.26 -11.05
CA GLU A 75 -2.62 -8.20 -10.31
C GLU A 75 -3.17 -7.59 -9.02
N MET A 76 -2.54 -6.55 -8.45
CA MET A 76 -2.93 -5.95 -7.17
C MET A 76 -3.68 -4.62 -7.35
N PHE A 77 -4.23 -4.37 -8.54
CA PHE A 77 -4.79 -3.07 -8.93
C PHE A 77 -5.89 -2.55 -7.99
N VAL A 78 -6.68 -3.43 -7.35
CA VAL A 78 -7.75 -3.01 -6.42
C VAL A 78 -7.18 -2.24 -5.22
N VAL A 79 -6.03 -2.68 -4.70
CA VAL A 79 -5.33 -1.98 -3.61
C VAL A 79 -4.77 -0.64 -4.09
N ASP A 80 -4.23 -0.61 -5.32
CA ASP A 80 -3.69 0.60 -5.95
C ASP A 80 -4.78 1.66 -6.18
N LEU A 81 -5.96 1.27 -6.67
CA LEU A 81 -7.10 2.17 -6.85
C LEU A 81 -7.51 2.85 -5.55
N MET A 82 -7.58 2.10 -4.44
CA MET A 82 -7.91 2.68 -3.13
C MET A 82 -6.81 3.61 -2.63
N TRP A 83 -5.53 3.30 -2.89
CA TRP A 83 -4.44 4.19 -2.54
C TRP A 83 -4.51 5.49 -3.36
N HIS A 84 -4.83 5.40 -4.66
CA HIS A 84 -5.10 6.57 -5.50
C HIS A 84 -6.25 7.43 -4.97
N THR A 85 -7.32 6.83 -4.45
CA THR A 85 -8.38 7.60 -3.81
C THR A 85 -7.89 8.28 -2.53
N PHE A 86 -7.19 7.56 -1.65
CA PHE A 86 -6.72 8.14 -0.38
C PHE A 86 -5.71 9.28 -0.57
N ILE A 87 -4.77 9.17 -1.51
CA ILE A 87 -3.74 10.20 -1.69
C ILE A 87 -4.32 11.56 -2.12
N LEU A 88 -5.52 11.57 -2.72
CA LEU A 88 -6.24 12.81 -3.07
C LEU A 88 -6.78 13.55 -1.85
N PHE A 89 -7.01 12.87 -0.73
CA PHE A 89 -7.30 13.48 0.58
C PHE A 89 -5.99 13.94 1.22
N THR A 90 -5.25 14.79 0.49
CA THR A 90 -3.83 15.12 0.73
C THR A 90 -3.50 15.48 2.18
N HIS A 91 -4.35 16.26 2.84
CA HIS A 91 -4.16 16.64 4.24
C HIS A 91 -4.31 15.46 5.20
N ASP A 92 -5.34 14.64 5.02
CA ASP A 92 -5.57 13.46 5.86
C ASP A 92 -4.55 12.37 5.58
N TYR A 93 -4.15 12.20 4.32
CA TYR A 93 -3.09 11.30 3.91
C TYR A 93 -1.75 11.68 4.53
N ALA A 94 -1.38 12.97 4.49
CA ALA A 94 -0.16 13.46 5.13
C ALA A 94 -0.19 13.26 6.65
N LYS A 95 -1.32 13.56 7.30
CA LYS A 95 -1.50 13.32 8.75
C LYS A 95 -1.45 11.84 9.11
N PHE A 96 -2.04 10.98 8.30
CA PHE A 96 -1.98 9.53 8.48
C PHE A 96 -0.54 9.05 8.41
N CYS A 97 0.20 9.42 7.36
CA CYS A 97 1.59 9.03 7.19
C CYS A 97 2.48 9.52 8.34
N ASP A 98 2.35 10.80 8.72
CA ASP A 98 3.10 11.37 9.84
C ASP A 98 2.79 10.65 11.16
N ARG A 99 1.50 10.46 11.46
CA ARG A 99 1.04 9.85 12.71
C ARG A 99 1.50 8.40 12.86
N TYR A 100 1.34 7.59 11.83
CA TYR A 100 1.54 6.13 11.93
C TYR A 100 2.93 5.68 11.50
N PHE A 101 3.57 6.42 10.58
CA PHE A 101 4.84 6.01 9.98
C PHE A 101 6.00 6.96 10.29
N GLY A 102 5.71 8.20 10.74
CA GLY A 102 6.70 9.25 10.92
C GLY A 102 7.36 9.72 9.62
N THR A 103 6.84 9.29 8.48
CA THR A 103 7.36 9.61 7.14
C THR A 103 6.26 9.51 6.10
N PHE A 104 6.37 10.30 5.04
CA PHE A 104 5.44 10.26 3.92
C PHE A 104 5.71 9.02 3.05
N VAL A 105 4.68 8.20 2.83
CA VAL A 105 4.77 7.07 1.89
C VAL A 105 4.47 7.58 0.49
N HIS A 106 5.47 7.62 -0.37
CA HIS A 106 5.30 8.13 -1.73
C HIS A 106 4.68 7.07 -2.64
N HIS A 107 3.59 7.43 -3.33
CA HIS A 107 3.13 6.69 -4.51
C HIS A 107 4.02 7.04 -5.69
N VAL A 108 4.54 6.02 -6.38
CA VAL A 108 5.33 6.19 -7.60
C VAL A 108 4.59 5.49 -8.73
N PRO A 109 3.91 6.25 -9.61
CA PRO A 109 3.18 5.68 -10.72
C PRO A 109 4.09 4.85 -11.62
N ARG A 110 3.54 3.79 -12.19
CA ARG A 110 4.22 2.98 -13.20
C ARG A 110 4.39 3.85 -14.46
N SER A 111 5.56 4.46 -14.62
CA SER A 111 5.84 5.29 -15.79
C SER A 111 6.05 4.40 -17.02
N SER A 112 5.24 4.62 -18.06
CA SER A 112 5.40 3.99 -19.38
C SER A 112 6.68 4.42 -20.12
N ARG A 113 7.43 5.39 -19.57
CA ARG A 113 8.68 5.91 -20.14
C ARG A 113 9.94 5.23 -19.61
N VAL A 114 9.81 4.36 -18.61
CA VAL A 114 10.92 3.52 -18.16
C VAL A 114 11.04 2.38 -19.18
N LEU A 115 12.24 2.17 -19.73
CA LEU A 115 12.50 1.01 -20.59
C LEU A 115 12.02 -0.25 -19.86
N PRO A 116 11.35 -1.20 -20.56
CA PRO A 116 10.96 -2.45 -19.94
C PRO A 116 12.18 -3.08 -19.30
N LEU A 117 12.11 -3.35 -17.99
CA LEU A 117 13.16 -4.11 -17.32
C LEU A 117 13.30 -5.48 -18.00
N ALA A 118 14.48 -6.08 -17.93
CA ALA A 118 14.67 -7.46 -18.38
C ALA A 118 13.64 -8.38 -17.68
N LEU A 119 13.15 -9.41 -18.38
CA LEU A 119 12.10 -10.31 -17.84
C LEU A 119 12.54 -10.97 -16.52
N GLU A 120 13.83 -11.27 -16.40
CA GLU A 120 14.44 -11.83 -15.20
C GLU A 120 14.37 -10.85 -14.03
N GLU A 121 14.63 -9.56 -14.27
CA GLU A 121 14.55 -8.51 -13.26
C GLU A 121 13.10 -8.25 -12.84
N GLN A 122 12.16 -8.24 -13.80
CA GLN A 122 10.73 -8.17 -13.51
C GLN A 122 10.28 -9.33 -12.62
N SER A 123 10.67 -10.56 -12.99
CA SER A 123 10.35 -11.77 -12.23
C SER A 123 10.96 -11.75 -10.83
N ALA A 124 12.19 -11.22 -10.69
CA ALA A 124 12.82 -11.03 -9.40
C ALA A 124 12.07 -10.03 -8.52
N ARG A 125 11.62 -8.89 -9.08
CA ARG A 125 10.85 -7.89 -8.32
C ARG A 125 9.49 -8.43 -7.86
N ILE A 126 8.80 -9.17 -8.72
CA ILE A 126 7.51 -9.82 -8.37
C ILE A 126 7.73 -10.79 -7.21
N ARG A 127 8.71 -11.70 -7.35
CA ARG A 127 9.01 -12.69 -6.31
C ARG A 127 9.36 -12.04 -4.97
N ASN A 128 10.29 -11.08 -4.96
CA ASN A 128 10.68 -10.39 -3.73
C ASN A 128 9.49 -9.70 -3.05
N THR A 129 8.58 -9.10 -3.83
CA THR A 129 7.38 -8.46 -3.28
C THR A 129 6.44 -9.50 -2.68
N TYR A 130 6.20 -10.63 -3.36
CA TYR A 130 5.33 -11.69 -2.87
C TYR A 130 5.87 -12.34 -1.60
N GLU A 131 7.17 -12.65 -1.57
CA GLU A 131 7.86 -13.15 -0.38
C GLU A 131 7.73 -12.16 0.77
N TYR A 132 7.95 -10.87 0.52
CA TYR A 132 7.81 -9.85 1.56
C TYR A 132 6.39 -9.71 2.11
N ILE A 133 5.37 -9.80 1.25
CA ILE A 133 3.96 -9.80 1.68
C ILE A 133 3.68 -11.04 2.53
N TYR A 134 4.11 -12.22 2.06
CA TYR A 134 3.90 -13.49 2.76
C TYR A 134 4.55 -13.46 4.15
N ASP A 135 5.81 -13.05 4.24
CA ASP A 135 6.58 -13.05 5.49
C ASP A 135 6.01 -12.10 6.54
N ASN A 136 5.37 -10.99 6.12
CA ASN A 136 4.90 -9.95 7.04
C ASN A 136 3.37 -9.97 7.29
N LEU A 137 2.56 -10.44 6.33
CA LEU A 137 1.09 -10.42 6.40
C LEU A 137 0.43 -11.78 6.15
N GLY A 138 1.21 -12.81 5.82
CA GLY A 138 0.74 -14.17 5.61
C GLY A 138 0.12 -14.44 4.24
N GLU A 139 -0.13 -15.73 4.00
CA GLU A 139 -0.67 -16.26 2.74
C GLU A 139 -2.05 -15.68 2.40
N GLU A 140 -2.92 -15.54 3.39
CA GLU A 140 -4.29 -15.04 3.19
C GLU A 140 -4.29 -13.66 2.55
N THR A 141 -3.44 -12.74 3.04
CA THR A 141 -3.33 -11.39 2.48
C THR A 141 -2.75 -11.43 1.07
N LEU A 142 -1.72 -12.26 0.82
CA LEU A 142 -1.14 -12.39 -0.51
C LEU A 142 -2.17 -12.89 -1.54
N LEU A 143 -2.90 -13.96 -1.21
CA LEU A 143 -3.96 -14.50 -2.08
C LEU A 143 -5.15 -13.53 -2.22
N SER A 144 -5.45 -12.76 -1.18
CA SER A 144 -6.47 -11.72 -1.23
C SER A 144 -6.13 -10.69 -2.32
N TRP A 145 -4.90 -10.18 -2.31
CA TRP A 145 -4.48 -9.11 -3.22
C TRP A 145 -4.26 -9.59 -4.65
N CYS A 146 -3.75 -10.80 -4.84
CA CYS A 146 -3.39 -11.32 -6.17
C CYS A 146 -4.53 -12.07 -6.86
N GLU A 147 -5.49 -12.63 -6.12
CA GLU A 147 -6.53 -13.50 -6.68
C GLU A 147 -7.94 -13.09 -6.25
N THR A 148 -8.19 -12.91 -4.95
CA THR A 148 -9.56 -12.75 -4.44
C THR A 148 -10.17 -11.39 -4.80
N LEU A 149 -9.48 -10.28 -4.47
CA LEU A 149 -9.95 -8.93 -4.79
C LEU A 149 -10.04 -8.71 -6.31
N PRO A 150 -9.02 -9.05 -7.12
CA PRO A 150 -9.08 -8.88 -8.58
C PRO A 150 -10.22 -9.67 -9.21
N ARG A 151 -10.50 -10.88 -8.72
CA ARG A 151 -11.63 -11.69 -9.20
C ARG A 151 -12.97 -11.11 -8.79
N LYS A 152 -13.12 -10.70 -7.52
CA LYS A 152 -14.35 -10.13 -6.99
C LYS A 152 -14.71 -8.80 -7.66
N PHE A 153 -13.69 -8.00 -7.97
CA PHE A 153 -13.83 -6.64 -8.52
C PHE A 153 -13.25 -6.52 -9.92
N ALA A 154 -13.40 -7.57 -10.75
CA ALA A 154 -12.80 -7.64 -12.08
C ALA A 154 -13.18 -6.46 -12.99
N GLU A 155 -14.39 -5.92 -12.84
CA GLU A 155 -14.86 -4.77 -13.64
C GLU A 155 -14.06 -3.48 -13.37
N LEU A 156 -13.40 -3.38 -12.22
CA LEU A 156 -12.59 -2.22 -11.87
C LEU A 156 -11.29 -2.15 -12.66
N SER A 157 -10.85 -3.23 -13.33
CA SER A 157 -9.59 -3.27 -14.10
C SER A 157 -9.57 -2.36 -15.33
N LYS A 158 -10.70 -1.69 -15.62
CA LYS A 158 -10.87 -0.75 -16.74
C LYS A 158 -10.54 0.70 -16.35
N HIS A 159 -10.29 0.96 -15.07
CA HIS A 159 -9.91 2.27 -14.51
C HIS A 159 -8.39 2.34 -14.34
#